data_AF-A0AAN8EL59-F1
#
_entry.id   AF-A0AAN8EL59-F1
#
_cell.length_a   1.000
_cell.length_b   1.000
_cell.length_c   1.000
_cell.angle_alpha   90.00
_cell.angle_beta   90.00
_cell.angle_gamma   90.00
#
_symmetry.space_group_name_H-M   'P 1'
#
loop_
_entity.id
_entity.type
_entity.pdbx_description
1 polymer ?
#
loop_
_entity_poly.entity_id
_entity_poly.type
_entity_poly.pdbx_seq_one_letter_code
_entity_poly.pdbx_strand_id
1 'polypeptide(L)'
;MRDTARLEYYSAPAMRVPLGYARSLAPALVLGFLLPTVAIYLPFNDPGLNTKQALVALWQPTPFFVNGLLLVLPRIFSAASTKPESDTADGDATYVKNLYRTCMVVTAIAHIIMLAHFGVLDSHVSFAHVFLPDSTRFPDSGAEILHFIFQWDYLIIFGASLLWACVAIYDLSIIGRVKLNVTWLISVIVVGSVVFGPAATIAFAFMWREERMRKDSKVKV
;
A
#
# COMPACT_ATOMS: atom_id res chain seq x y z
N MET A 1 -24.36 12.06 -21.28
CA MET A 1 -23.84 12.78 -20.09
C MET A 1 -23.15 11.88 -19.07
N ARG A 2 -23.65 10.68 -18.73
CA ARG A 2 -22.95 9.76 -17.80
C ARG A 2 -21.60 9.22 -18.34
N ASP A 3 -21.52 8.93 -19.64
CA ASP A 3 -20.30 8.35 -20.23
C ASP A 3 -19.17 9.38 -20.37
N THR A 4 -19.51 10.64 -20.66
CA THR A 4 -18.55 11.75 -20.76
C THR A 4 -17.92 12.08 -19.41
N ALA A 5 -18.72 12.13 -18.33
CA ALA A 5 -18.20 12.38 -16.98
C ALA A 5 -17.28 11.24 -16.47
N ARG A 6 -17.58 9.99 -16.83
CA ARG A 6 -16.70 8.85 -16.54
C ARG A 6 -15.37 8.95 -17.28
N LEU A 7 -15.41 9.25 -18.58
CA LEU A 7 -14.19 9.42 -19.39
C LEU A 7 -13.33 10.60 -18.90
N GLU A 8 -13.95 11.65 -18.38
CA GLU A 8 -13.26 12.81 -17.81
C GLU A 8 -12.55 12.48 -16.49
N TYR A 9 -13.20 11.73 -15.58
CA TYR A 9 -12.57 11.23 -14.35
C TYR A 9 -11.32 10.39 -14.63
N TYR A 10 -11.35 9.57 -15.68
CA TYR A 10 -10.22 8.73 -16.09
C TYR A 10 -9.27 9.42 -17.08
N SER A 11 -9.40 10.74 -17.27
CA SER A 11 -8.51 11.48 -18.14
C SER A 11 -7.14 11.68 -17.49
N ALA A 12 -6.09 11.73 -18.31
CA ALA A 12 -4.72 11.96 -17.82
C ALA A 12 -4.58 13.24 -16.98
N PRO A 13 -5.22 14.38 -17.32
CA PRO A 13 -5.21 15.57 -16.46
C PRO A 13 -5.88 15.34 -15.09
N ALA A 14 -7.00 14.61 -15.04
CA ALA A 14 -7.70 14.31 -13.78
C ALA A 14 -6.90 13.38 -12.84
N MET A 15 -5.99 12.59 -13.41
CA MET A 15 -5.11 11.67 -12.69
C MET A 15 -3.76 12.29 -12.28
N ARG A 16 -3.52 13.56 -12.63
CA ARG A 16 -2.28 14.24 -12.21
C ARG A 16 -2.31 14.55 -10.74
N VAL A 17 -1.18 14.27 -10.10
CA VAL A 17 -0.96 14.66 -8.71
C VAL A 17 -0.10 15.92 -8.71
N PRO A 18 -0.44 16.96 -7.92
CA PRO A 18 0.42 18.14 -7.79
C PRO A 18 1.87 17.74 -7.46
N LEU A 19 2.84 18.30 -8.18
CA LEU A 19 4.22 17.83 -8.15
C LEU A 19 4.84 17.86 -6.74
N GLY A 20 4.59 18.93 -5.98
CA GLY A 20 4.99 19.03 -4.57
C GLY A 20 4.39 17.94 -3.68
N TYR A 21 3.15 17.53 -3.95
CA TYR A 21 2.50 16.42 -3.25
C TYR A 21 3.13 15.08 -3.65
N ALA A 22 3.32 14.84 -4.96
CA ALA A 22 3.94 13.61 -5.47
C ALA A 22 5.35 13.40 -4.90
N ARG A 23 6.15 14.47 -4.82
CA ARG A 23 7.48 14.48 -4.18
C ARG A 23 7.44 14.18 -2.68
N SER A 24 6.35 14.54 -2.02
CA SER A 24 6.17 14.38 -0.57
C SER A 24 5.71 12.99 -0.15
N LEU A 25 5.17 12.18 -1.07
CA LEU A 25 4.63 10.86 -0.75
C LEU A 25 5.66 9.93 -0.11
N ALA A 26 6.82 9.75 -0.74
CA ALA A 26 7.86 8.87 -0.23
C ALA A 26 8.39 9.29 1.16
N PRO A 27 8.85 10.55 1.38
CA PRO A 27 9.30 10.96 2.70
C PRO A 27 8.18 10.94 3.75
N ALA A 28 6.93 11.29 3.39
CA ALA A 28 5.80 11.20 4.32
C ALA A 28 5.54 9.75 4.75
N LEU A 29 5.58 8.79 3.83
CA LEU A 29 5.41 7.36 4.16
C LEU A 29 6.59 6.80 4.96
N VAL A 30 7.82 7.21 4.65
CA VAL A 30 9.00 6.77 5.39
C VAL A 30 8.95 7.26 6.83
N LEU A 31 8.73 8.57 7.04
CA LEU A 31 8.75 9.18 8.36
C LEU A 31 7.49 8.89 9.16
N GLY A 32 6.33 8.94 8.51
CA GLY A 32 5.02 8.83 9.16
C GLY A 32 4.53 7.40 9.36
N PHE A 33 5.11 6.40 8.68
CA PHE A 33 4.67 5.01 8.78
C PHE A 33 5.82 4.00 8.90
N LEU A 34 6.78 4.00 7.95
CA LEU A 34 7.82 2.96 7.92
C LEU A 34 8.75 3.03 9.13
N LEU A 35 9.20 4.23 9.50
CA LEU A 35 10.09 4.44 10.65
C LEU A 35 9.40 4.03 11.97
N PRO A 36 8.17 4.48 12.29
CA PRO A 36 7.43 3.96 13.46
C PRO A 36 7.26 2.44 13.43
N THR A 37 7.02 1.86 12.25
CA THR A 37 6.88 0.40 12.09
C THR A 37 8.17 -0.32 12.45
N VAL A 38 9.31 0.11 11.89
CA VAL A 38 10.63 -0.48 12.18
C VAL A 38 10.97 -0.34 13.66
N ALA A 39 10.64 0.80 14.29
CA ALA A 39 10.89 1.02 15.70
C ALA A 39 10.24 -0.04 16.59
N ILE A 40 9.02 -0.52 16.28
CA ILE A 40 8.33 -1.58 17.05
C ILE A 40 9.14 -2.88 17.11
N TYR A 41 9.93 -3.17 16.08
CA TYR A 41 10.67 -4.43 15.95
C TYR A 41 12.12 -4.35 16.43
N LEU A 42 12.57 -3.20 16.94
CA LEU A 42 13.90 -3.08 17.51
C LEU A 42 14.01 -3.88 18.83
N PRO A 43 15.16 -4.54 19.08
CA PRO A 43 15.35 -5.39 20.25
C PRO A 43 15.69 -4.53 21.49
N PHE A 44 14.67 -3.86 22.05
CA PHE A 44 14.85 -3.14 23.31
C PHE A 44 15.03 -4.11 24.48
N ASN A 45 15.94 -3.77 25.40
CA ASN A 45 16.08 -4.49 26.66
C ASN A 45 14.97 -4.09 27.63
N ASP A 46 13.78 -4.63 27.41
CA ASP A 46 12.56 -4.30 28.16
C ASP A 46 11.74 -5.55 28.49
N PRO A 47 12.05 -6.23 29.61
CA PRO A 47 11.37 -7.46 30.02
C PRO A 47 9.86 -7.29 30.21
N GLY A 48 9.40 -6.07 30.52
CA GLY A 48 7.98 -5.76 30.72
C GLY A 48 7.22 -5.39 29.46
N LEU A 49 7.90 -5.29 28.30
CA LEU A 49 7.33 -4.87 27.01
C LEU A 49 6.69 -3.47 26.99
N ASN A 50 6.91 -2.65 28.01
CA ASN A 50 6.32 -1.31 28.14
C ASN A 50 6.67 -0.39 26.96
N THR A 51 7.94 -0.40 26.56
CA THR A 51 8.50 0.31 25.40
C THR A 51 7.84 -0.16 24.12
N LYS A 52 7.69 -1.48 23.95
CA LYS A 52 7.05 -2.05 22.76
C LYS A 52 5.58 -1.65 22.69
N GLN A 53 4.85 -1.72 23.81
CA GLN A 53 3.46 -1.29 23.89
C GLN A 53 3.31 0.22 23.61
N ALA A 54 4.20 1.05 24.15
CA ALA A 54 4.21 2.49 23.88
C ALA A 54 4.49 2.79 22.40
N LEU A 55 5.41 2.08 21.76
CA LEU A 55 5.69 2.22 20.33
C LEU A 55 4.53 1.74 19.46
N VAL A 56 3.87 0.64 19.84
CA VAL A 56 2.63 0.20 19.18
C VAL A 56 1.54 1.26 19.31
N ALA A 57 1.36 1.84 20.50
CA ALA A 57 0.39 2.92 20.72
C ALA A 57 0.73 4.18 19.87
N LEU A 58 2.01 4.54 19.78
CA LEU A 58 2.47 5.63 18.90
C LEU A 58 2.26 5.32 17.41
N TRP A 59 2.34 4.04 17.02
CA TRP A 59 2.14 3.60 15.64
C TRP A 59 0.66 3.57 15.22
N GLN A 60 -0.28 3.40 16.14
CA GLN A 60 -1.73 3.40 15.83
C GLN A 60 -2.17 4.63 15.00
N PRO A 61 -1.80 5.88 15.34
CA PRO A 61 -2.18 7.07 14.58
C PRO A 61 -1.30 7.38 13.35
N THR A 62 -0.50 6.43 12.84
CA THR A 62 0.37 6.64 11.66
C THR A 62 -0.35 7.24 10.43
N PRO A 63 -1.64 6.95 10.13
CA PRO A 63 -2.33 7.65 9.05
C PRO A 63 -2.38 9.17 9.25
N PHE A 64 -2.51 9.66 10.48
CA PHE A 64 -2.49 11.10 10.78
C PHE A 64 -1.10 11.70 10.59
N PHE A 65 -0.04 10.96 10.93
CA PHE A 65 1.32 11.42 10.70
C PHE A 65 1.64 11.57 9.21
N VAL A 66 1.30 10.57 8.41
CA VAL A 66 1.49 10.62 6.96
C VAL A 66 0.71 11.78 6.35
N ASN A 67 -0.57 11.94 6.70
CA ASN A 67 -1.39 13.04 6.20
C ASN A 67 -0.87 14.41 6.66
N GLY A 68 -0.47 14.55 7.92
CA GLY A 68 0.13 15.78 8.44
C GLY A 68 1.41 16.16 7.70
N LEU A 69 2.29 15.19 7.44
CA LEU A 69 3.50 15.40 6.63
C LEU A 69 3.15 15.79 5.20
N LEU A 70 2.12 15.19 4.59
CA LEU A 70 1.65 15.57 3.25
C LEU A 70 1.03 16.98 3.18
N LEU A 71 0.59 17.55 4.30
CA LEU A 71 0.18 18.96 4.36
C LEU A 71 1.37 19.92 4.41
N VAL A 72 2.49 19.49 5.01
CA VAL A 72 3.64 20.37 5.32
C VAL A 72 4.74 20.26 4.27
N LEU A 73 5.16 19.03 3.93
CA LEU A 73 6.30 18.77 3.04
C LEU A 73 6.18 19.41 1.65
N PRO A 74 5.00 19.46 0.99
CA PRO A 74 4.90 20.13 -0.30
C PRO A 74 5.29 21.61 -0.22
N ARG A 75 4.91 22.29 0.86
CA ARG A 75 5.22 23.71 1.09
C ARG A 75 6.72 23.92 1.31
N ILE A 76 7.36 23.00 2.04
CA ILE A 76 8.81 23.02 2.27
C ILE A 76 9.55 22.82 0.94
N PHE A 77 9.15 21.84 0.13
CA PHE A 77 9.79 21.59 -1.16
C PHE A 77 9.57 22.71 -2.17
N SER A 78 8.39 23.32 -2.19
CA SER A 78 8.14 24.50 -3.02
C SER A 78 8.98 25.71 -2.57
N ALA A 79 9.12 25.94 -1.27
CA ALA A 79 9.94 27.04 -0.74
C ALA A 79 11.46 26.83 -0.97
N ALA A 80 11.91 25.58 -0.97
CA ALA A 80 13.30 25.23 -1.21
C ALA A 80 13.69 25.16 -2.71
N SER A 81 12.70 25.12 -3.61
CA SER A 81 12.95 25.05 -5.05
C SER A 81 13.28 26.43 -5.61
N THR A 82 14.54 26.62 -6.04
CA THR A 82 14.99 27.82 -6.73
C THR A 82 14.68 27.83 -8.23
N LYS A 83 14.24 26.68 -8.77
CA LYS A 83 13.82 26.55 -10.17
C LYS A 83 12.29 26.65 -10.25
N PRO A 84 11.74 27.38 -11.25
CA PRO A 84 10.33 27.22 -11.57
C PRO A 84 10.11 25.74 -11.89
N GLU A 85 9.15 25.11 -11.21
CA GLU A 85 8.76 23.74 -11.51
C GLU A 85 8.36 23.70 -12.98
N SER A 86 9.18 23.09 -13.82
CA SER A 86 8.74 22.76 -15.17
C SER A 86 7.58 21.80 -15.00
N ASP A 87 6.39 22.26 -15.32
CA ASP A 87 5.15 21.47 -15.38
C ASP A 87 5.21 20.52 -16.58
N THR A 88 6.28 19.71 -16.64
CA THR A 88 6.40 18.65 -17.61
C THR A 88 5.26 17.68 -17.33
N ALA A 89 4.49 17.37 -18.36
CA ALA A 89 3.27 16.56 -18.30
C ALA A 89 3.38 15.21 -17.53
N ASP A 90 4.60 14.73 -17.27
CA ASP A 90 4.93 13.45 -16.62
C ASP A 90 5.78 13.60 -15.32
N GLY A 91 5.96 14.82 -14.78
CA GLY A 91 6.85 15.06 -13.64
C GLY A 91 6.41 14.33 -12.36
N ASP A 92 5.10 14.27 -12.11
CA ASP A 92 4.47 13.55 -11.00
C ASP A 92 4.60 12.02 -11.15
N ALA A 93 4.49 11.53 -12.38
CA ALA A 93 4.48 10.12 -12.72
C ALA A 93 5.73 9.39 -12.22
N THR A 94 6.88 10.05 -12.31
CA THR A 94 8.15 9.48 -11.86
C THR A 94 8.15 9.22 -10.35
N TYR A 95 7.69 10.19 -9.56
CA TYR A 95 7.62 10.05 -8.10
C TYR A 95 6.60 9.00 -7.68
N VAL A 96 5.41 9.01 -8.28
CA VAL A 96 4.35 8.05 -7.98
C VAL A 96 4.77 6.62 -8.36
N LYS A 97 5.39 6.43 -9.53
CA LYS A 97 5.87 5.12 -9.99
C LYS A 97 7.01 4.60 -9.11
N ASN A 98 7.96 5.46 -8.74
CA ASN A 98 9.05 5.08 -7.84
C ASN A 98 8.52 4.72 -6.45
N LEU A 99 7.46 5.39 -5.98
CA LEU A 99 6.80 5.04 -4.74
C LEU A 99 6.21 3.64 -4.80
N TYR A 100 5.37 3.34 -5.81
CA TYR A 100 4.78 2.01 -5.95
C TYR A 100 5.86 0.92 -6.08
N ARG A 101 6.92 1.18 -6.85
CA ARG A 101 8.05 0.25 -6.98
C ARG A 101 8.74 0.00 -5.64
N THR A 102 8.97 1.04 -4.86
CA THR A 102 9.58 0.92 -3.52
C THR A 102 8.67 0.11 -2.60
N CYS A 103 7.38 0.43 -2.53
CA CYS A 103 6.39 -0.31 -1.74
C CYS A 103 6.34 -1.78 -2.15
N MET A 104 6.32 -2.06 -3.45
CA MET A 104 6.32 -3.42 -4.01
C MET A 104 7.55 -4.22 -3.53
N VAL A 105 8.75 -3.64 -3.63
CA VAL A 105 9.99 -4.31 -3.22
C VAL A 105 10.03 -4.56 -1.71
N VAL A 106 9.76 -3.53 -0.91
CA VAL A 106 9.80 -3.63 0.56
C VAL A 106 8.80 -4.66 1.08
N THR A 107 7.58 -4.64 0.55
CA THR A 107 6.53 -5.59 0.98
C THR A 107 6.76 -7.00 0.47
N ALA A 108 7.35 -7.19 -0.72
CA ALA A 108 7.75 -8.51 -1.19
C ALA A 108 8.85 -9.13 -0.32
N ILE A 109 9.86 -8.33 0.07
CA ILE A 109 10.91 -8.77 0.99
C ILE A 109 10.28 -9.18 2.33
N ALA A 110 9.39 -8.36 2.90
CA ALA A 110 8.70 -8.68 4.14
C ALA A 110 7.89 -9.98 4.05
N HIS A 111 7.20 -10.22 2.92
CA HIS A 111 6.46 -11.47 2.67
C HIS A 111 7.37 -12.69 2.63
N ILE A 112 8.51 -12.59 1.91
CA ILE A 112 9.48 -13.70 1.82
C ILE A 112 10.08 -14.01 3.19
N ILE A 113 10.46 -12.99 3.97
CA ILE A 113 10.97 -13.17 5.33
C ILE A 113 9.93 -13.87 6.21
N MET A 114 8.67 -13.44 6.12
CA MET A 114 7.55 -14.04 6.86
C MET A 114 7.36 -15.53 6.49
N LEU A 115 7.34 -15.87 5.19
CA LEU A 115 7.23 -17.26 4.75
C LEU A 115 8.42 -18.11 5.18
N ALA A 116 9.64 -17.57 5.12
CA ALA A 116 10.84 -18.26 5.59
C ALA A 116 10.76 -18.52 7.11
N HIS A 117 10.20 -17.58 7.87
CA HIS A 117 10.03 -17.73 9.31
C HIS A 117 9.14 -18.93 9.65
N PHE A 118 7.94 -19.01 9.05
CA PHE A 118 7.01 -20.11 9.29
C PHE A 118 7.41 -21.43 8.63
N GLY A 119 8.11 -21.38 7.51
CA GLY A 119 8.44 -22.57 6.73
C GLY A 119 9.76 -23.24 7.14
N VAL A 120 10.71 -22.48 7.67
CA VAL A 120 12.10 -22.95 7.86
C VAL A 120 12.70 -22.56 9.22
N LEU A 121 12.43 -21.36 9.72
CA LEU A 121 13.20 -20.81 10.85
C LEU A 121 12.57 -21.07 12.22
N ASP A 122 11.25 -21.15 12.34
CA ASP A 122 10.56 -21.41 13.60
C ASP A 122 9.30 -22.28 13.38
N SER A 123 9.34 -23.52 13.89
CA SER A 123 8.23 -24.47 13.80
C SER A 123 7.22 -24.34 14.94
N HIS A 124 7.48 -23.52 15.97
CA HIS A 124 6.61 -23.39 17.13
C HIS A 124 5.45 -22.41 16.89
N VAL A 125 5.55 -21.56 15.86
CA VAL A 125 4.50 -20.64 15.45
C VAL A 125 4.02 -21.03 14.06
N SER A 126 2.74 -21.36 13.92
CA SER A 126 2.17 -21.71 12.62
C SER A 126 1.56 -20.49 11.91
N PHE A 127 1.61 -20.48 10.58
CA PHE A 127 0.94 -19.47 9.76
C PHE A 127 -0.56 -19.34 10.12
N ALA A 128 -1.24 -20.48 10.30
CA ALA A 128 -2.65 -20.51 10.64
C ALA A 128 -2.90 -19.85 12.01
N HIS A 129 -2.09 -20.15 13.02
CA HIS A 129 -2.21 -19.52 14.33
C HIS A 129 -2.03 -18.00 14.26
N VAL A 130 -1.15 -17.48 13.41
CA VAL A 130 -0.93 -16.04 13.31
C VAL A 130 -2.06 -15.32 12.58
N PHE A 131 -2.56 -15.87 11.47
CA PHE A 131 -3.44 -15.13 10.55
C PHE A 131 -4.88 -15.62 10.47
N LEU A 132 -5.21 -16.81 10.98
CA LEU A 132 -6.56 -17.37 10.89
C LEU A 132 -7.23 -17.43 12.28
N PRO A 133 -8.40 -16.80 12.45
CA PRO A 133 -9.11 -16.84 13.71
C PRO A 133 -9.61 -18.26 14.01
N ASP A 134 -9.39 -18.72 15.24
CA ASP A 134 -10.00 -19.95 15.73
C ASP A 134 -11.47 -19.67 16.08
N SER A 135 -12.39 -20.28 15.32
CA SER A 135 -13.83 -20.14 15.52
C SER A 135 -14.39 -21.12 16.55
N THR A 136 -13.57 -22.05 17.07
CA THR A 136 -14.03 -23.13 17.97
C THR A 136 -14.00 -22.74 19.44
N ARG A 137 -13.21 -21.73 19.80
CA ARG A 137 -13.04 -21.25 21.17
C ARG A 137 -12.96 -19.74 21.18
N PHE A 138 -13.73 -19.11 22.06
CA PHE A 138 -13.57 -17.68 22.30
C PHE A 138 -12.30 -17.44 23.15
N PRO A 139 -11.52 -16.39 22.87
CA PRO A 139 -10.35 -16.01 23.65
C PRO A 139 -10.66 -15.74 25.13
N ASP A 140 -9.81 -16.22 26.05
CA ASP A 140 -10.05 -16.09 27.50
C ASP A 140 -9.15 -15.02 28.15
N SER A 141 -8.08 -14.59 27.48
CA SER A 141 -7.17 -13.55 27.99
C SER A 141 -7.18 -12.29 27.13
N GLY A 142 -6.80 -11.15 27.72
CA GLY A 142 -6.74 -9.87 26.99
C GLY A 142 -5.81 -9.94 25.76
N ALA A 143 -4.67 -10.63 25.86
CA ALA A 143 -3.75 -10.81 24.74
C ALA A 143 -4.33 -11.69 23.63
N GLU A 144 -5.03 -12.77 23.99
CA GLU A 144 -5.72 -13.62 23.00
C GLU A 144 -6.87 -12.88 22.32
N ILE A 145 -7.61 -12.04 23.05
CA ILE A 145 -8.68 -11.20 22.48
C ILE A 145 -8.10 -10.21 21.47
N LEU A 146 -6.99 -9.53 21.81
CA LEU A 146 -6.30 -8.61 20.91
C LEU A 146 -5.79 -9.31 19.65
N HIS A 147 -5.23 -10.51 19.79
CA HIS A 147 -4.78 -11.32 18.67
C HIS A 147 -5.94 -11.76 17.78
N PHE A 148 -7.05 -12.21 18.36
CA PHE A 148 -8.26 -12.57 17.63
C PHE A 148 -8.84 -11.40 16.81
N ILE A 149 -8.90 -10.21 17.41
CA ILE A 149 -9.32 -8.98 16.70
C ILE A 149 -8.36 -8.68 15.56
N PHE A 150 -7.04 -8.74 15.81
CA PHE A 150 -6.02 -8.52 14.78
C PHE A 150 -6.19 -9.47 13.58
N GLN A 151 -6.51 -10.74 13.81
CA GLN A 151 -6.72 -11.71 12.73
C GLN A 151 -7.90 -11.33 11.83
N TRP A 152 -9.03 -10.92 12.43
CA TRP A 152 -10.18 -10.45 11.66
C TRP A 152 -9.89 -9.14 10.92
N ASP A 153 -9.29 -8.16 11.59
CA ASP A 153 -8.87 -6.90 10.97
C ASP A 153 -7.95 -7.16 9.78
N TYR A 154 -6.98 -8.06 9.94
CA TYR A 154 -6.08 -8.48 8.88
C TYR A 154 -6.85 -9.08 7.69
N LEU A 155 -7.72 -10.07 7.91
CA LEU A 155 -8.47 -10.73 6.84
C LEU A 155 -9.40 -9.77 6.09
N ILE A 156 -10.07 -8.87 6.81
CA ILE A 156 -10.97 -7.87 6.24
C ILE A 156 -10.18 -6.87 5.39
N ILE A 157 -9.10 -6.30 5.94
CA ILE A 157 -8.25 -5.33 5.22
C ILE A 157 -7.59 -6.00 4.02
N PHE A 158 -7.09 -7.21 4.18
CA PHE A 158 -6.50 -8.01 3.11
C PHE A 158 -7.51 -8.23 1.98
N GLY A 159 -8.69 -8.76 2.29
CA GLY A 159 -9.74 -9.05 1.29
C GLY A 159 -10.23 -7.78 0.58
N ALA A 160 -10.47 -6.71 1.35
CA ALA A 160 -10.87 -5.42 0.80
C ALA A 160 -9.81 -4.83 -0.12
N SER A 161 -8.52 -4.95 0.24
CA SER A 161 -7.42 -4.42 -0.57
C SER A 161 -7.25 -5.18 -1.89
N LEU A 162 -7.42 -6.51 -1.88
CA LEU A 162 -7.41 -7.31 -3.11
C LEU A 162 -8.60 -6.99 -4.00
N LEU A 163 -9.80 -6.84 -3.42
CA LEU A 163 -10.99 -6.42 -4.16
C LEU A 163 -10.77 -5.05 -4.80
N TRP A 164 -10.17 -4.11 -4.07
CA TRP A 164 -9.87 -2.78 -4.58
C TRP A 164 -8.85 -2.81 -5.74
N ALA A 165 -7.84 -3.67 -5.68
CA ALA A 165 -6.91 -3.88 -6.79
C ALA A 165 -7.61 -4.48 -8.02
N CYS A 166 -8.53 -5.43 -7.84
CA CYS A 166 -9.37 -5.96 -8.92
C CYS A 166 -10.21 -4.85 -9.56
N VAL A 167 -10.90 -4.04 -8.76
CA VAL A 167 -11.72 -2.91 -9.24
C VAL A 167 -10.87 -1.92 -10.02
N ALA A 168 -9.72 -1.52 -9.46
CA ALA A 168 -8.83 -0.53 -10.07
C ALA A 168 -8.28 -0.98 -11.44
N ILE A 169 -8.06 -2.29 -11.65
CA ILE A 169 -7.69 -2.84 -12.95
C ILE A 169 -8.93 -3.02 -13.85
N TYR A 170 -10.04 -3.49 -13.31
CA TYR A 170 -11.29 -3.68 -14.06
C TYR A 170 -11.80 -2.36 -14.65
N ASP A 171 -11.64 -1.25 -13.93
CA ASP A 171 -11.97 0.09 -14.41
C ASP A 171 -11.30 0.41 -15.75
N LEU A 172 -10.06 -0.05 -15.98
CA LEU A 172 -9.37 0.09 -17.28
C LEU A 172 -10.12 -0.58 -18.43
N SER A 173 -10.83 -1.68 -18.17
CA SER A 173 -11.64 -2.35 -19.19
C SER A 173 -12.94 -1.62 -19.49
N ILE A 174 -13.56 -1.02 -18.48
CA ILE A 174 -14.77 -0.20 -18.64
C ILE A 174 -14.47 0.99 -19.55
N ILE A 175 -13.31 1.62 -19.38
CA ILE A 175 -12.89 2.76 -20.22
C ILE A 175 -12.20 2.34 -21.53
N GLY A 176 -12.22 1.05 -21.89
CA GLY A 176 -11.70 0.56 -23.16
C GLY A 176 -10.18 0.57 -23.30
N ARG A 177 -9.42 0.74 -22.21
CA ARG A 177 -7.94 0.76 -22.24
C ARG A 177 -7.32 -0.64 -22.27
N VAL A 178 -8.03 -1.63 -21.74
CA VAL A 178 -7.57 -3.03 -21.72
C VAL A 178 -8.75 -3.97 -21.93
N LYS A 179 -8.58 -5.01 -22.75
CA LYS A 179 -9.53 -6.14 -22.79
C LYS A 179 -9.16 -7.11 -21.67
N LEU A 180 -10.05 -7.28 -20.70
CA LEU A 180 -9.80 -8.10 -19.52
C LEU A 180 -10.81 -9.25 -19.41
N ASN A 181 -10.29 -10.41 -19.05
CA ASN A 181 -11.08 -11.52 -18.54
C ASN A 181 -11.02 -11.44 -16.99
N VAL A 182 -12.19 -11.36 -16.33
CA VAL A 182 -12.28 -11.18 -14.88
C VAL A 182 -11.71 -12.39 -14.13
N THR A 183 -11.96 -13.61 -14.60
CA THR A 183 -11.40 -14.83 -14.00
C THR A 183 -9.88 -14.84 -14.09
N TRP A 184 -9.32 -14.42 -15.23
CA TRP A 184 -7.88 -14.26 -15.39
C TRP A 184 -7.30 -13.20 -14.44
N LEU A 185 -7.95 -12.04 -14.32
CA LEU A 185 -7.55 -10.96 -13.40
C LEU A 185 -7.48 -11.46 -11.95
N ILE A 186 -8.56 -12.10 -11.47
CA ILE A 186 -8.61 -12.66 -10.12
C ILE A 186 -7.49 -13.69 -9.93
N SER A 187 -7.29 -14.57 -10.92
CA SER A 187 -6.24 -15.59 -10.87
C SER A 187 -4.84 -14.97 -10.74
N VAL A 188 -4.54 -13.93 -11.53
CA VAL A 188 -3.25 -13.23 -11.47
C VAL A 188 -3.05 -12.55 -10.12
N ILE A 189 -4.08 -11.90 -9.56
CA ILE A 189 -3.97 -11.25 -8.26
C ILE A 189 -3.79 -12.28 -7.14
N VAL A 190 -4.51 -13.40 -7.18
CA VAL A 190 -4.37 -14.47 -6.18
C VAL A 190 -2.98 -15.10 -6.26
N VAL A 191 -2.54 -15.52 -7.45
CA VAL A 191 -1.22 -16.14 -7.63
C VAL A 191 -0.11 -15.16 -7.26
N GLY A 192 -0.20 -13.90 -7.69
CA GLY A 192 0.74 -12.85 -7.30
C GLY A 192 0.81 -12.68 -5.78
N SER A 193 -0.34 -12.67 -5.10
CA SER A 193 -0.41 -12.50 -3.65
C SER A 193 0.24 -13.65 -2.88
N VAL A 194 0.14 -14.88 -3.40
CA VAL A 194 0.82 -16.04 -2.81
C VAL A 194 2.33 -15.94 -3.02
N VAL A 195 2.77 -15.64 -4.25
CA VAL A 195 4.19 -15.67 -4.64
C VAL A 195 4.98 -14.48 -4.10
N PHE A 196 4.47 -13.26 -4.31
CA PHE A 196 5.16 -12.01 -3.98
C PHE A 196 4.61 -11.33 -2.72
N GLY A 197 3.48 -11.81 -2.20
CA GLY A 197 2.75 -11.15 -1.13
C GLY A 197 1.63 -10.25 -1.65
N PRO A 198 0.55 -10.09 -0.88
CA PRO A 198 -0.62 -9.31 -1.30
C PRO A 198 -0.29 -7.83 -1.49
N ALA A 199 0.43 -7.23 -0.56
CA ALA A 199 0.77 -5.81 -0.63
C ALA A 199 1.68 -5.49 -1.83
N ALA A 200 2.62 -6.38 -2.16
CA ALA A 200 3.47 -6.23 -3.35
C ALA A 200 2.64 -6.32 -4.64
N THR A 201 1.71 -7.27 -4.67
CA THR A 201 0.80 -7.47 -5.81
C THR A 201 -0.12 -6.27 -6.02
N ILE A 202 -0.67 -5.70 -4.94
CA ILE A 202 -1.48 -4.49 -4.98
C ILE A 202 -0.65 -3.30 -5.47
N ALA A 203 0.56 -3.09 -4.93
CA ALA A 203 1.45 -2.01 -5.36
C ALA A 203 1.80 -2.12 -6.86
N PHE A 204 2.06 -3.34 -7.34
CA PHE A 204 2.27 -3.60 -8.76
C PHE A 204 1.01 -3.31 -9.60
N ALA A 205 -0.17 -3.76 -9.16
CA ALA A 205 -1.44 -3.52 -9.82
C ALA A 205 -1.70 -2.01 -10.04
N PHE A 206 -1.49 -1.20 -9.00
CA PHE A 206 -1.61 0.25 -9.09
C PHE A 206 -0.53 0.88 -9.98
N MET A 207 0.72 0.45 -9.87
CA MET A 207 1.79 0.92 -10.76
C MET A 207 1.47 0.64 -12.24
N TRP A 208 0.97 -0.55 -12.54
CA TRP A 208 0.58 -0.94 -13.89
C TRP A 208 -0.63 -0.16 -14.37
N ARG A 209 -1.63 0.08 -13.50
CA ARG A 209 -2.78 0.94 -13.80
C ARG A 209 -2.33 2.33 -14.20
N GLU A 210 -1.47 2.95 -13.41
CA GLU A 210 -0.93 4.28 -13.66
C GLU A 210 -0.22 4.37 -15.02
N GLU A 211 0.54 3.34 -15.40
CA GLU A 211 1.20 3.25 -16.70
C GLU A 211 0.18 3.16 -17.85
N ARG A 212 -0.89 2.36 -17.69
CA ARG A 212 -1.94 2.20 -18.71
C ARG A 212 -2.79 3.45 -18.89
N MET A 213 -3.06 4.17 -17.81
CA MET A 213 -3.77 5.44 -17.88
C MET A 213 -2.95 6.51 -18.61
N ARG A 214 -1.61 6.53 -18.46
CA ARG A 214 -0.75 7.57 -19.03
C ARG A 214 -0.32 7.33 -20.49
N LYS A 215 -0.30 6.09 -21.00
CA LYS A 215 0.23 5.76 -22.33
C LYS A 215 -0.39 6.50 -23.52
N ASP A 216 -1.66 6.91 -23.42
CA ASP A 216 -2.37 7.61 -24.52
C ASP A 216 -2.58 9.11 -24.27
N SER A 217 -2.13 9.68 -23.14
CA SER A 217 -2.03 11.14 -22.96
C SER A 217 -1.08 11.77 -23.99
N LYS A 218 -0.19 10.96 -24.57
CA LYS A 218 0.77 11.33 -25.61
C LYS A 218 0.17 11.31 -27.02
N VAL A 219 -1.10 10.92 -27.16
CA VAL A 219 -1.86 10.99 -28.42
C VAL A 219 -3.02 11.95 -28.25
N LYS A 220 -2.72 13.24 -28.36
CA LYS A 220 -3.62 14.26 -28.89
C LYS A 220 -2.74 15.40 -29.41
N VAL A 221 -2.91 15.64 -30.72
CA VAL A 221 -2.29 16.66 -31.57
C VAL A 221 -2.39 18.05 -30.94
#